data_AF-A0A969DCN7-F1
#
_entry.id   AF-A0A969DCN7-F1
#
_cell.length_a   1.000
_cell.length_b   1.000
_cell.length_c   1.000
_cell.angle_alpha   90.00
_cell.angle_beta   90.00
_cell.angle_gamma   90.00
#
_symmetry.space_group_name_H-M   'P 1'
#
loop_
_entity.id
_entity.type
_entity.pdbx_description
1 polymer ?
#
loop_
_entity_poly.entity_id
_entity_poly.type
_entity_poly.pdbx_seq_one_letter_code
_entity_poly.pdbx_strand_id
1 'polypeptide(L)'
;MAASVLPAQAQSRRVEWNGSRGGRTVSESTYESRPNGGLIIRRESNTIGPNGGASQGNTVIRTDGNGNTTFRGGGEAVGPRGNVTPWGSEGSGRINANTGRYEGQRTTTINGRTYNSSTENGRTTVTGPDGQTRVYTRPWAR
;
A
#
# COMPACT_ATOMS: atom_id res chain seq x y z
N MET A 1 35.91 -1.30 22.58
CA MET A 1 34.93 -0.20 22.54
C MET A 1 33.68 -0.74 21.88
N ALA A 2 32.61 -0.97 22.64
CA ALA A 2 31.34 -1.44 22.10
C ALA A 2 30.59 -0.24 21.54
N ALA A 3 30.40 -0.19 20.21
CA ALA A 3 29.52 0.79 19.60
C ALA A 3 28.09 0.46 20.03
N SER A 4 27.51 1.31 20.88
CA SER A 4 26.08 1.26 21.17
C SER A 4 25.33 1.59 19.89
N VAL A 5 24.86 0.56 19.18
CA VAL A 5 23.92 0.73 18.08
C VAL A 5 22.62 1.20 18.75
N LEU A 6 22.36 2.51 18.66
CA LEU A 6 21.09 3.08 19.10
C LEU A 6 19.95 2.30 18.43
N PRO A 7 18.91 1.87 19.18
CA PRO A 7 17.79 1.19 18.57
C PRO A 7 17.14 2.11 17.52
N ALA A 8 16.76 1.53 16.39
CA ALA A 8 15.90 2.14 15.40
C ALA A 8 14.74 2.88 16.09
N GLN A 9 14.69 4.22 16.00
CA GLN A 9 13.59 4.97 16.60
C GLN A 9 12.32 4.72 15.78
N ALA A 10 11.38 3.98 16.36
CA ALA A 10 10.06 3.84 15.80
C ALA A 10 9.33 5.18 15.90
N GLN A 11 9.07 5.83 14.77
CA GLN A 11 8.27 7.05 14.71
C GLN A 11 6.82 6.68 14.41
N SER A 12 5.86 7.33 15.05
CA SER A 12 4.43 7.18 14.73
C SER A 12 3.86 8.49 14.20
N ARG A 13 2.92 8.38 13.26
CA ARG A 13 2.16 9.50 12.70
C ARG A 13 0.71 9.13 12.60
N ARG A 14 -0.14 9.96 13.21
CA ARG A 14 -1.60 9.88 13.08
C ARG A 14 -2.06 10.98 12.14
N VAL A 15 -2.92 10.63 11.20
CA VAL A 15 -3.57 11.56 10.28
C VAL A 15 -5.06 11.33 10.37
N GLU A 16 -5.79 12.40 10.61
CA GLU A 16 -7.24 12.40 10.60
C GLU A 16 -7.74 13.27 9.46
N TRP A 17 -8.78 12.81 8.77
CA TRP A 17 -9.44 13.55 7.71
C TRP A 17 -10.94 13.51 7.92
N ASN A 18 -11.56 14.69 7.93
CA ASN A 18 -13.00 14.85 8.01
C ASN A 18 -13.53 15.26 6.63
N GLY A 19 -14.38 14.42 6.05
CA GLY A 19 -15.02 14.68 4.78
C GLY A 19 -16.18 15.66 4.92
N SER A 20 -16.49 16.37 3.83
CA SER A 20 -17.50 17.45 3.78
C SER A 20 -18.94 17.03 4.10
N ARG A 21 -19.22 15.72 4.22
CA ARG A 21 -20.54 15.18 4.55
C ARG A 21 -20.59 14.44 5.89
N GLY A 22 -19.58 14.61 6.76
CA GLY A 22 -19.55 13.97 8.09
C GLY A 22 -18.88 12.59 8.11
N GLY A 23 -18.28 12.16 7.00
CA GLY A 23 -17.38 11.00 7.00
C GLY A 23 -16.06 11.33 7.70
N ARG A 24 -15.44 10.34 8.34
CA ARG A 24 -14.17 10.48 9.05
C ARG A 24 -13.23 9.34 8.71
N THR A 25 -11.97 9.66 8.43
CA THR A 25 -10.89 8.70 8.30
C THR A 25 -9.83 8.98 9.35
N VAL A 26 -9.38 7.94 10.03
CA VAL A 26 -8.21 7.96 10.91
C VAL A 26 -7.21 6.96 10.36
N SER A 27 -5.98 7.41 10.14
CA SER A 27 -4.88 6.56 9.72
C SER A 27 -3.70 6.74 10.67
N GLU A 28 -3.17 5.64 11.15
CA GLU A 28 -1.98 5.61 11.97
C GLU A 28 -0.89 4.88 11.20
N SER A 29 0.31 5.45 11.21
CA SER A 29 1.47 4.86 10.53
C SER A 29 2.63 4.83 11.50
N THR A 30 3.32 3.70 11.60
CA THR A 30 4.60 3.56 12.29
C THR A 30 5.71 3.32 11.29
N TYR A 31 6.87 3.91 11.57
CA TYR A 31 8.06 3.92 10.72
C TYR A 31 9.23 3.40 11.53
N GLU A 32 9.93 2.40 11.00
CA GLU A 32 11.06 1.77 11.65
C GLU A 32 12.23 1.71 10.66
N SER A 33 13.18 2.62 10.82
CA SER A 33 14.41 2.68 10.02
C SER A 33 15.37 1.58 10.45
N ARG A 34 15.99 0.88 9.50
CA ARG A 34 16.96 -0.17 9.78
C ARG A 34 18.39 0.33 9.61
N PRO A 35 19.37 -0.19 10.36
CA PRO A 35 20.78 0.21 10.26
C PRO A 35 21.38 0.05 8.86
N ASN A 36 20.81 -0.82 8.02
CA ASN A 36 21.24 -1.06 6.64
C ASN A 36 20.52 -0.17 5.60
N GLY A 37 19.93 0.95 6.02
CA GLY A 37 19.22 1.88 5.13
C GLY A 37 17.82 1.42 4.71
N GLY A 38 17.34 0.29 5.22
CA GLY A 38 15.97 -0.18 4.99
C GLY A 38 14.94 0.57 5.84
N LEU A 39 13.67 0.45 5.47
CA LEU A 39 12.54 1.04 6.18
C LEU A 39 11.39 0.05 6.27
N ILE A 40 10.78 -0.09 7.45
CA ILE A 40 9.47 -0.74 7.60
C ILE A 40 8.43 0.32 7.92
N ILE A 41 7.35 0.33 7.15
CA ILE A 41 6.18 1.17 7.41
C ILE A 41 5.01 0.24 7.71
N ARG A 42 4.36 0.42 8.85
CA ARG A 42 3.08 -0.24 9.15
C ARG A 42 2.02 0.84 9.19
N ARG A 43 0.92 0.65 8.47
CA ARG A 43 -0.21 1.56 8.45
C ARG A 43 -1.46 0.81 8.84
N GLU A 44 -2.25 1.42 9.71
CA GLU A 44 -3.61 1.03 10.01
C GLU A 44 -4.53 2.19 9.65
N SER A 45 -5.72 1.88 9.17
CA SER A 45 -6.68 2.89 8.75
C SER A 45 -8.07 2.43 9.03
N ASN A 46 -8.88 3.34 9.59
CA ASN A 46 -10.31 3.15 9.78
C ASN A 46 -11.03 4.35 9.17
N THR A 47 -12.09 4.09 8.43
CA THR A 47 -12.94 5.09 7.79
C THR A 47 -14.39 4.81 8.11
N ILE A 48 -15.13 5.83 8.50
CA ILE A 48 -16.57 5.83 8.65
C ILE A 48 -17.13 6.80 7.61
N GLY A 49 -17.95 6.29 6.70
CA GLY A 49 -18.65 7.05 5.69
C GLY A 49 -19.92 7.71 6.25
N PRO A 50 -20.37 8.80 5.62
CA PRO A 50 -21.51 9.60 6.11
C PRO A 50 -22.85 8.86 6.12
N ASN A 51 -22.98 7.78 5.33
CA ASN A 51 -24.19 6.97 5.21
C ASN A 51 -24.05 5.63 5.97
N GLY A 52 -23.24 5.56 7.02
CA GLY A 52 -23.10 4.37 7.87
C GLY A 52 -22.27 3.23 7.29
N GLY A 53 -21.64 3.41 6.12
CA GLY A 53 -20.61 2.49 5.64
C GLY A 53 -19.31 2.68 6.44
N ALA A 54 -18.51 1.64 6.59
CA ALA A 54 -17.21 1.70 7.24
C ALA A 54 -16.15 0.92 6.44
N SER A 55 -14.88 1.19 6.68
CA SER A 55 -13.79 0.36 6.18
C SER A 55 -12.63 0.39 7.13
N GLN A 56 -12.03 -0.77 7.36
CA GLN A 56 -10.80 -0.91 8.11
C GLN A 56 -9.77 -1.66 7.29
N GLY A 57 -8.50 -1.36 7.51
CA GLY A 57 -7.43 -2.11 6.88
C GLY A 57 -6.06 -1.79 7.48
N ASN A 58 -5.15 -2.72 7.22
CA ASN A 58 -3.76 -2.59 7.59
C ASN A 58 -2.86 -2.82 6.37
N THR A 59 -1.67 -2.29 6.41
CA THR A 59 -0.67 -2.47 5.37
C THR A 59 0.72 -2.39 5.98
N VAL A 60 1.60 -3.27 5.53
CA VAL A 60 3.01 -3.27 5.86
C VAL A 60 3.80 -3.12 4.57
N ILE A 61 4.67 -2.13 4.52
CA ILE A 61 5.63 -1.87 3.44
C ILE A 61 7.02 -2.07 4.03
N ARG A 62 7.88 -2.80 3.32
CA ARG A 62 9.28 -2.97 3.68
C ARG A 62 10.13 -2.60 2.47
N THR A 63 11.08 -1.70 2.68
CA THR A 63 12.08 -1.32 1.68
C THR A 63 13.45 -1.73 2.20
N ASP A 64 14.30 -2.26 1.34
CA ASP A 64 15.73 -2.34 1.61
C ASP A 64 16.44 -1.04 1.19
N GLY A 65 17.63 -0.80 1.72
CA GLY A 65 18.45 0.36 1.32
C GLY A 65 18.90 0.36 -0.14
N ASN A 66 18.56 -0.69 -0.91
CA ASN A 66 18.93 -0.89 -2.30
C ASN A 66 17.75 -0.62 -3.26
N GLY A 67 16.64 -0.09 -2.75
CA GLY A 67 15.49 0.30 -3.55
C GLY A 67 14.52 -0.84 -3.87
N ASN A 68 14.68 -2.03 -3.30
CA ASN A 68 13.66 -3.09 -3.36
C ASN A 68 12.60 -2.83 -2.29
N THR A 69 11.34 -3.02 -2.65
CA THR A 69 10.19 -2.85 -1.78
C THR A 69 9.29 -4.08 -1.85
N THR A 70 8.77 -4.49 -0.72
CA THR A 70 7.65 -5.44 -0.61
C THR A 70 6.51 -4.76 0.11
N PHE A 71 5.28 -5.08 -0.26
CA PHE A 71 4.11 -4.61 0.44
C PHE A 71 3.13 -5.76 0.65
N ARG A 72 2.42 -5.71 1.77
CA ARG A 72 1.31 -6.62 2.08
C ARG A 72 0.30 -5.88 2.93
N GLY A 73 -0.96 -5.95 2.58
CA GLY A 73 -2.03 -5.32 3.33
C GLY A 73 -3.36 -5.99 3.05
N GLY A 74 -4.36 -5.62 3.83
CA GLY A 74 -5.70 -6.14 3.69
C GLY A 74 -6.65 -5.43 4.62
N GLY A 75 -7.91 -5.83 4.55
CA GLY A 75 -8.96 -5.24 5.34
C GLY A 75 -10.33 -5.59 4.79
N GLU A 76 -11.30 -4.79 5.17
CA GLU A 76 -12.68 -4.97 4.74
C GLU A 76 -13.39 -3.62 4.63
N ALA A 77 -14.42 -3.60 3.80
CA ALA A 77 -15.39 -2.53 3.74
C ALA A 77 -16.76 -3.08 4.14
N VAL A 78 -17.42 -2.42 5.08
CA VAL A 78 -18.78 -2.70 5.52
C VAL A 78 -19.71 -1.68 4.88
N GLY A 79 -20.63 -2.14 4.04
CA GLY A 79 -21.64 -1.30 3.45
C GLY A 79 -22.68 -0.82 4.47
N PRO A 80 -23.49 0.21 4.15
CA PRO A 80 -24.55 0.72 5.03
C PRO A 80 -25.57 -0.33 5.49
N ARG A 81 -25.71 -1.42 4.73
CA ARG A 81 -26.63 -2.54 5.00
C ARG A 81 -25.94 -3.73 5.67
N GLY A 82 -24.72 -3.56 6.17
CA GLY A 82 -23.94 -4.61 6.84
C GLY A 82 -23.18 -5.56 5.90
N ASN A 83 -23.27 -5.38 4.58
CA ASN A 83 -22.55 -6.23 3.63
C ASN A 83 -21.04 -6.03 3.75
N VAL A 84 -20.29 -7.09 4.02
CA VAL A 84 -18.84 -7.07 4.17
C VAL A 84 -18.17 -7.42 2.84
N THR A 85 -17.20 -6.59 2.43
CA THR A 85 -16.35 -6.80 1.26
C THR A 85 -14.90 -6.87 1.70
N PRO A 86 -14.33 -8.08 1.87
CA PRO A 86 -12.93 -8.22 2.24
C PRO A 86 -12.03 -7.88 1.07
N TRP A 87 -10.84 -7.39 1.36
CA TRP A 87 -9.79 -7.18 0.38
C TRP A 87 -8.43 -7.54 0.96
N GLY A 88 -7.53 -7.98 0.08
CA GLY A 88 -6.14 -8.27 0.38
C GLY A 88 -5.27 -7.81 -0.78
N SER A 89 -4.05 -7.40 -0.49
CA SER A 89 -3.12 -6.96 -1.51
C SER A 89 -1.70 -7.22 -1.10
N GLU A 90 -0.90 -7.73 -2.03
CA GLU A 90 0.51 -8.00 -1.80
C GLU A 90 1.30 -7.85 -3.08
N GLY A 91 2.60 -7.66 -2.93
CA GLY A 91 3.50 -7.59 -4.06
C GLY A 91 4.84 -7.00 -3.70
N SER A 92 5.58 -6.69 -4.75
CA SER A 92 6.96 -6.22 -4.65
C SER A 92 7.28 -5.28 -5.81
N GLY A 93 8.34 -4.53 -5.64
CA GLY A 93 8.91 -3.72 -6.70
C GLY A 93 10.32 -3.29 -6.37
N ARG A 94 10.94 -2.63 -7.33
CA ARG A 94 12.28 -2.08 -7.22
C ARG A 94 12.41 -0.84 -8.07
N ILE A 95 13.36 0.01 -7.75
CA ILE A 95 13.84 1.01 -8.69
C ILE A 95 14.94 0.36 -9.53
N ASN A 96 14.76 0.33 -10.85
CA ASN A 96 15.81 -0.11 -11.77
C ASN A 96 16.91 0.95 -11.81
N ALA A 97 18.12 0.58 -11.36
CA ALA A 97 19.25 1.49 -11.24
C ALA A 97 19.70 2.10 -12.59
N ASN A 98 19.48 1.38 -13.71
CA ASN A 98 19.90 1.83 -15.04
C ASN A 98 18.92 2.83 -15.65
N THR A 99 17.63 2.72 -15.31
CA THR A 99 16.57 3.54 -15.92
C THR A 99 15.98 4.57 -14.95
N GLY A 100 16.24 4.43 -13.64
CA GLY A 100 15.60 5.19 -12.57
C GLY A 100 14.10 4.89 -12.42
N ARG A 101 13.58 3.85 -13.07
CA ARG A 101 12.14 3.58 -13.14
C ARG A 101 11.71 2.54 -12.11
N TYR A 102 10.50 2.70 -11.60
CA TYR A 102 9.85 1.66 -10.79
C TYR A 102 9.46 0.47 -11.67
N GLU A 103 9.84 -0.72 -11.22
CA GLU A 103 9.42 -2.01 -11.74
C GLU A 103 8.78 -2.79 -10.60
N GLY A 104 7.68 -3.49 -10.83
CA GLY A 104 7.08 -4.26 -9.77
C GLY A 104 5.81 -4.98 -10.15
N GLN A 105 5.32 -5.78 -9.23
CA GLN A 105 4.12 -6.58 -9.37
C GLN A 105 3.25 -6.45 -8.13
N ARG A 106 1.95 -6.53 -8.33
CA ARG A 106 0.95 -6.41 -7.27
C ARG A 106 -0.23 -7.30 -7.58
N THR A 107 -0.55 -8.16 -6.63
CA THR A 107 -1.76 -8.96 -6.58
C THR A 107 -2.73 -8.32 -5.61
N THR A 108 -3.99 -8.19 -6.00
CA THR A 108 -5.05 -7.63 -5.16
C THR A 108 -6.28 -8.50 -5.28
N THR A 109 -6.77 -9.03 -4.16
CA THR A 109 -7.99 -9.82 -4.11
C THR A 109 -9.07 -8.98 -3.45
N ILE A 110 -10.22 -8.83 -4.10
CA ILE A 110 -11.39 -8.13 -3.56
C ILE A 110 -12.57 -9.08 -3.65
N ASN A 111 -13.15 -9.43 -2.51
CA ASN A 111 -14.31 -10.34 -2.43
C ASN A 111 -14.11 -11.63 -3.27
N GLY A 112 -12.95 -12.27 -3.11
CA GLY A 112 -12.58 -13.49 -3.84
C GLY A 112 -12.16 -13.29 -5.30
N ARG A 113 -12.20 -12.06 -5.84
CA ARG A 113 -11.75 -11.77 -7.21
C ARG A 113 -10.33 -11.22 -7.21
N THR A 114 -9.44 -11.89 -7.94
CA THR A 114 -8.03 -11.53 -8.02
C THR A 114 -7.74 -10.63 -9.22
N TYR A 115 -7.03 -9.54 -8.96
CA TYR A 115 -6.52 -8.59 -9.93
C TYR A 115 -5.00 -8.59 -9.82
N ASN A 116 -4.33 -8.75 -10.94
CA ASN A 116 -2.87 -8.68 -11.00
C ASN A 116 -2.46 -7.39 -11.70
N SER A 117 -1.34 -6.82 -11.30
CA SER A 117 -0.74 -5.71 -12.01
C SER A 117 0.76 -5.88 -12.05
N SER A 118 1.37 -5.50 -13.17
CA SER A 118 2.81 -5.41 -13.34
C SER A 118 3.15 -4.04 -13.90
N THR A 119 4.24 -3.46 -13.42
CA THR A 119 4.82 -2.24 -13.98
C THR A 119 6.23 -2.54 -14.43
N GLU A 120 6.54 -2.24 -15.67
CA GLU A 120 7.86 -2.41 -16.25
C GLU A 120 8.11 -1.30 -17.27
N ASN A 121 9.29 -0.67 -17.21
CA ASN A 121 9.67 0.41 -18.12
C ASN A 121 8.64 1.57 -18.21
N GLY A 122 7.88 1.79 -17.12
CA GLY A 122 6.83 2.79 -17.01
C GLY A 122 5.54 2.47 -17.77
N ARG A 123 5.39 1.21 -18.20
CA ARG A 123 4.13 0.61 -18.65
C ARG A 123 3.56 -0.23 -17.51
N THR A 124 2.31 0.04 -17.14
CA THR A 124 1.58 -0.77 -16.16
C THR A 124 0.51 -1.60 -16.86
N THR A 125 0.56 -2.91 -16.70
CA THR A 125 -0.48 -3.83 -17.16
C THR A 125 -1.31 -4.27 -15.95
N VAL A 126 -2.63 -4.24 -16.06
CA VAL A 126 -3.57 -4.73 -15.05
C VAL A 126 -4.41 -5.83 -15.67
N THR A 127 -4.41 -7.01 -15.06
CA THR A 127 -5.20 -8.17 -15.45
C THR A 127 -6.33 -8.37 -14.46
N GLY A 128 -7.57 -8.36 -14.95
CA GLY A 128 -8.77 -8.64 -14.18
C GLY A 128 -8.97 -10.13 -13.90
N PRO A 129 -9.95 -10.47 -13.04
CA PRO A 129 -10.29 -11.85 -12.69
C PRO A 129 -10.84 -12.64 -13.88
N ASP A 130 -11.35 -11.96 -14.90
CA ASP A 130 -11.82 -12.49 -16.17
C ASP A 130 -10.70 -12.68 -17.21
N GLY A 131 -9.45 -12.41 -16.82
CA GLY A 131 -8.30 -12.45 -17.72
C GLY A 131 -8.19 -11.24 -18.66
N GLN A 132 -9.13 -10.28 -18.60
CA GLN A 132 -9.03 -9.08 -19.41
C GLN A 132 -7.87 -8.22 -18.94
N THR A 133 -7.08 -7.71 -19.90
CA THR A 133 -5.94 -6.86 -19.61
C THR A 133 -6.22 -5.42 -20.00
N ARG A 134 -5.76 -4.50 -19.16
CA ARG A 134 -5.71 -3.06 -19.44
C ARG A 134 -4.28 -2.58 -19.29
N VAL A 135 -3.81 -1.85 -20.27
CA VAL A 135 -2.46 -1.31 -20.31
C VAL A 135 -2.53 0.19 -20.14
N TYR A 136 -1.76 0.70 -19.19
CA TYR A 136 -1.59 2.10 -18.91
C TYR A 136 -0.14 2.48 -19.17
N THR A 137 0.07 3.43 -20.06
CA THR A 137 1.37 4.06 -20.27
C THR A 137 1.22 5.50 -19.82
N ARG A 138 2.04 5.95 -18.88
CA ARG A 138 2.12 7.37 -18.58
C ARG A 138 3.03 8.02 -19.64
N PRO A 139 2.53 8.95 -20.48
CA PRO A 139 3.42 9.83 -21.20
C PRO A 139 4.13 10.71 -20.17
N TRP A 140 5.46 10.71 -20.19
CA TRP A 140 6.26 11.42 -19.20
C TRP A 140 6.16 12.93 -19.45
N ALA A 141 5.90 13.71 -18.40
CA ALA A 141 6.24 15.13 -18.40
C ALA A 141 7.78 15.22 -18.38
N ARG A 142 8.33 15.90 -19.40
CA ARG A 142 9.75 16.24 -19.47
C ARG A 142 10.11 17.26 -18.40
#